data_AF-A0A9P5SZN6-F1
#
_entry.id   AF-A0A9P5SZN6-F1
#
_cell.length_a   1.000
_cell.length_b   1.000
_cell.length_c   1.000
_cell.angle_alpha   90.00
_cell.angle_beta   90.00
_cell.angle_gamma   90.00
#
_symmetry.space_group_name_H-M   'P 1'
#
loop_
_entity.id
_entity.type
_entity.pdbx_description
1 polymer ?
#
loop_
_entity_poly.entity_id
_entity_poly.type
_entity_poly.pdbx_seq_one_letter_code
_entity_poly.pdbx_strand_id
1 'polypeptide(L)'
;VILAATNHPEAIDTSILRPGRLDRLVYVPPPSFEERMVILQILKQTTRFSEDIDLRTVSSLTNNFTGADLKALVRKAGLCALKAGRASIETQDFSAVASDIQPSVGHLDLLRYQQFRR
;
A
#
# COMPACT_ATOMS: atom_id res chain seq x y z
N VAL A 1 22.35 1.36 -16.31
CA VAL A 1 21.43 2.24 -15.54
C VAL A 1 21.54 1.83 -14.09
N ILE A 2 21.73 2.78 -13.17
CA ILE A 2 21.77 2.52 -11.72
C ILE A 2 20.48 3.09 -11.12
N LEU A 3 19.82 2.32 -10.26
CA LEU A 3 18.65 2.72 -9.50
C LEU A 3 18.92 2.53 -8.01
N ALA A 4 18.49 3.49 -7.19
CA ALA A 4 18.58 3.44 -5.74
C ALA A 4 17.24 3.86 -5.13
N ALA A 5 16.93 3.35 -3.94
CA ALA A 5 15.72 3.69 -3.20
C ALA A 5 16.08 3.99 -1.75
N THR A 6 15.42 4.98 -1.15
CA THR A 6 15.57 5.31 0.27
C THR A 6 14.25 5.83 0.84
N ASN A 7 14.00 5.54 2.11
CA ASN A 7 12.91 6.12 2.89
C ASN A 7 13.38 7.36 3.69
N HIS A 8 14.68 7.68 3.65
CA HIS A 8 15.31 8.80 4.34
C HIS A 8 16.09 9.67 3.34
N PRO A 9 15.39 10.40 2.44
CA PRO A 9 16.02 11.22 1.42
C PRO A 9 16.89 12.35 2.00
N GLU A 10 16.57 12.86 3.18
CA GLU A 10 17.34 13.86 3.92
C GLU A 10 18.73 13.39 4.36
N ALA A 11 18.94 12.07 4.46
CA ALA A 11 20.21 11.49 4.87
C ALA A 11 21.17 11.26 3.69
N ILE A 12 20.74 11.54 2.44
CA ILE A 12 21.59 11.34 1.27
C ILE A 12 22.63 12.46 1.17
N ASP A 13 23.90 12.06 1.00
CA ASP A 13 24.98 12.99 0.71
C ASP A 13 24.76 13.69 -0.65
N THR A 14 24.74 15.03 -0.64
CA THR A 14 24.50 15.87 -1.83
C THR A 14 25.51 15.65 -2.94
N SER A 15 26.71 15.14 -2.64
CA SER A 15 27.70 14.80 -3.66
C SER A 15 27.22 13.66 -4.56
N ILE A 16 26.47 12.69 -4.05
CA ILE A 16 25.92 11.58 -4.85
C ILE A 16 24.83 12.06 -5.81
N LEU A 17 24.19 13.20 -5.51
CA LEU A 17 23.12 13.79 -6.32
C LEU A 17 23.63 14.70 -7.46
N ARG A 18 24.95 14.87 -7.60
CA ARG A 18 25.54 15.71 -8.66
C ARG A 18 25.33 15.09 -10.04
N PRO A 19 25.27 15.90 -11.12
CA PRO A 19 25.13 15.41 -12.49
C PRO A 19 26.11 14.28 -12.84
N GLY A 20 25.61 13.23 -13.50
CA GLY A 20 26.39 12.04 -13.85
C GLY A 20 26.47 10.97 -12.75
N ARG A 21 25.77 11.15 -11.61
CA ARG A 21 25.64 10.18 -10.52
C ARG A 21 24.16 9.78 -10.33
N LEU A 22 23.56 9.99 -9.15
CA LEU A 22 22.13 9.83 -8.90
C LEU A 22 21.41 11.16 -9.11
N ASP A 23 21.48 11.70 -10.33
CA ASP A 23 21.01 13.04 -10.67
C ASP A 23 19.52 13.13 -11.04
N ARG A 24 18.79 11.99 -11.01
CA ARG A 24 17.34 11.92 -11.17
C ARG A 24 16.68 11.41 -9.90
N LEU A 25 15.86 12.26 -9.30
CA LEU A 25 15.02 11.92 -8.16
C LEU A 25 13.60 11.64 -8.64
N VAL A 26 13.02 10.53 -8.18
CA VAL A 26 11.63 10.15 -8.48
C VAL A 26 10.93 9.91 -7.17
N TYR A 27 9.93 10.75 -6.87
CA TYR A 27 9.08 10.56 -5.70
C TYR A 27 7.99 9.54 -5.99
N VAL A 28 7.88 8.52 -5.14
CA VAL A 28 6.83 7.51 -5.19
C VAL A 28 5.85 7.76 -4.04
N PRO A 29 4.68 8.36 -4.29
CA PRO A 29 3.69 8.60 -3.26
C PRO A 29 2.99 7.30 -2.84
N PRO A 30 2.36 7.28 -1.66
CA PRO A 30 1.40 6.24 -1.32
C PRO A 30 0.21 6.22 -2.29
N PRO A 31 -0.38 5.04 -2.52
CA PRO A 31 -1.38 4.88 -3.56
C PRO A 31 -2.68 5.63 -3.23
N SER A 32 -3.19 6.30 -4.26
CA SER A 32 -4.53 6.86 -4.31
C SER A 32 -5.62 5.78 -4.20
N PHE A 33 -6.86 6.22 -4.05
CA PHE A 33 -8.01 5.32 -3.97
C PHE A 33 -8.09 4.35 -5.17
N GLU A 34 -7.93 4.85 -6.40
CA GLU A 34 -7.99 4.03 -7.62
C GLU A 34 -6.77 3.11 -7.72
N GLU A 35 -5.58 3.58 -7.35
CA GLU A 35 -4.37 2.75 -7.33
C GLU A 35 -4.46 1.63 -6.29
N ARG A 36 -5.07 1.86 -5.13
CA ARG A 36 -5.35 0.81 -4.14
C ARG A 36 -6.32 -0.23 -4.68
N MET A 37 -7.34 0.17 -5.45
CA MET A 37 -8.23 -0.79 -6.13
C MET A 37 -7.46 -1.67 -7.11
N VAL A 38 -6.56 -1.08 -7.90
CA VAL A 38 -5.68 -1.83 -8.83
C VAL A 38 -4.79 -2.81 -8.07
N ILE A 39 -4.16 -2.37 -6.97
CA ILE A 39 -3.34 -3.25 -6.12
C ILE A 39 -4.17 -4.41 -5.57
N LEU A 40 -5.37 -4.15 -5.04
CA LEU A 40 -6.28 -5.19 -4.55
C LEU A 40 -6.69 -6.17 -5.66
N GLN A 41 -6.88 -5.68 -6.88
CA GLN A 41 -7.20 -6.52 -8.04
C GLN A 41 -6.03 -7.42 -8.45
N ILE A 42 -4.79 -6.97 -8.31
CA ILE A 42 -3.59 -7.81 -8.48
C ILE A 42 -3.51 -8.84 -7.34
N LEU A 43 -3.76 -8.44 -6.09
CA LEU A 43 -3.74 -9.36 -4.95
C LEU A 43 -4.80 -10.46 -5.09
N LYS A 44 -5.97 -10.15 -5.66
CA LYS A 44 -7.03 -11.11 -6.03
C LYS A 44 -6.56 -12.20 -7.00
N GLN A 45 -5.50 -11.99 -7.78
CA GLN A 45 -4.94 -13.02 -8.67
C GLN A 45 -4.14 -14.09 -7.90
N THR A 46 -3.61 -13.73 -6.73
CA THR A 46 -2.77 -14.62 -5.90
C THR A 46 -3.52 -15.18 -4.69
N THR A 47 -4.71 -14.64 -4.38
CA THR A 47 -5.51 -14.99 -3.20
C THR A 47 -6.97 -15.14 -3.62
N ARG A 48 -7.69 -16.16 -3.11
CA ARG A 48 -9.10 -16.39 -3.48
C ARG A 48 -10.02 -15.34 -2.86
N PHE A 49 -10.48 -14.41 -3.67
CA PHE A 49 -11.56 -13.50 -3.30
C PHE A 49 -12.87 -14.05 -3.86
N SER A 50 -13.99 -13.70 -3.22
CA SER A 50 -15.31 -13.96 -3.79
C SER A 50 -15.49 -13.24 -5.14
N GLU A 51 -16.36 -13.77 -5.98
CA GLU A 51 -16.71 -13.15 -7.27
C GLU A 51 -17.42 -11.80 -7.03
N ASP A 52 -18.31 -11.75 -6.04
CA ASP A 52 -19.11 -10.58 -5.66
C ASP A 52 -18.38 -9.57 -4.77
N ILE A 53 -17.04 -9.61 -4.75
CA ILE A 53 -16.28 -8.75 -3.86
C ILE A 53 -16.33 -7.28 -4.27
N ASP A 54 -16.70 -6.41 -3.33
CA ASP A 54 -16.73 -4.96 -3.55
C ASP A 54 -15.40 -4.33 -3.17
N LEU A 55 -14.48 -4.29 -4.15
CA LEU A 55 -13.17 -3.65 -3.99
C LEU A 55 -13.25 -2.14 -3.75
N ARG A 56 -14.36 -1.49 -4.14
CA ARG A 56 -14.57 -0.06 -3.94
C ARG A 56 -14.76 0.24 -2.46
N THR A 57 -15.57 -0.58 -1.79
CA THR A 57 -15.74 -0.54 -0.33
C THR A 57 -14.43 -0.88 0.38
N VAL A 58 -13.65 -1.87 -0.08
CA VAL A 58 -12.35 -2.15 0.55
C VAL A 58 -11.36 -0.98 0.39
N SER A 59 -11.34 -0.32 -0.76
CA SER A 59 -10.46 0.83 -1.00
C SER A 59 -10.83 2.07 -0.16
N SER A 60 -12.12 2.25 0.15
CA SER A 60 -12.57 3.38 0.98
C SER A 60 -12.16 3.20 2.45
N LEU A 61 -12.10 1.96 2.94
CA LEU A 61 -11.68 1.61 4.30
C LEU A 61 -10.16 1.69 4.51
N THR A 62 -9.38 1.76 3.44
CA THR A 62 -7.90 1.61 3.48
C THR A 62 -7.17 2.91 3.17
N ASN A 63 -7.70 4.03 3.67
CA ASN A 63 -7.10 5.33 3.40
C ASN A 63 -5.64 5.39 3.92
N ASN A 64 -4.73 5.90 3.09
CA ASN A 64 -3.28 5.97 3.33
C ASN A 64 -2.56 4.62 3.44
N PHE A 65 -3.21 3.49 3.12
CA PHE A 65 -2.53 2.19 3.13
C PHE A 65 -1.52 2.12 1.99
N THR A 66 -0.33 1.62 2.29
CA THR A 66 0.66 1.24 1.28
C THR A 66 0.30 -0.10 0.65
N GLY A 67 0.99 -0.49 -0.44
CA GLY A 67 0.85 -1.84 -1.00
C GLY A 67 1.17 -2.95 0.01
N ALA A 68 2.08 -2.70 0.95
CA ALA A 68 2.41 -3.65 2.02
C ALA A 68 1.25 -3.76 3.03
N ASP A 69 0.64 -2.63 3.41
CA ASP A 69 -0.51 -2.62 4.33
C ASP A 69 -1.72 -3.33 3.72
N LEU A 70 -2.00 -3.10 2.43
CA LEU A 70 -3.06 -3.82 1.70
C LEU A 70 -2.81 -5.34 1.69
N LYS A 71 -1.56 -5.77 1.49
CA LYS A 71 -1.20 -7.19 1.55
C LYS A 71 -1.40 -7.78 2.95
N ALA A 72 -1.04 -7.02 3.99
CA ALA A 72 -1.28 -7.42 5.38
C ALA A 72 -2.79 -7.53 5.69
N LEU A 73 -3.59 -6.59 5.20
CA LEU A 73 -5.05 -6.59 5.30
C LEU A 73 -5.65 -7.83 4.63
N VAL A 74 -5.27 -8.13 3.38
CA VAL A 74 -5.73 -9.32 2.65
C VAL A 74 -5.40 -10.59 3.40
N ARG A 75 -4.17 -10.69 3.95
CA ARG A 75 -3.77 -11.85 4.76
C ARG A 75 -4.66 -11.99 6.00
N LYS A 76 -4.96 -10.90 6.71
CA LYS A 76 -5.78 -10.94 7.92
C LYS A 76 -7.24 -11.26 7.61
N ALA A 77 -7.81 -10.67 6.56
CA ALA A 77 -9.14 -11.00 6.05
C ALA A 77 -9.24 -12.47 5.62
N GLY A 78 -8.19 -13.02 4.99
CA GLY A 78 -8.09 -14.44 4.67
C GLY A 78 -8.14 -15.35 5.90
N LEU A 79 -7.48 -14.97 7.00
CA LEU A 79 -7.58 -15.70 8.26
C LEU A 79 -9.00 -15.64 8.85
N CYS A 80 -9.71 -14.52 8.70
CA CYS A 80 -11.11 -14.41 9.12
C CYS A 80 -12.03 -15.33 8.29
N ALA A 81 -11.87 -15.35 6.97
CA ALA A 81 -12.63 -16.24 6.10
C ALA A 81 -12.40 -17.72 6.46
N LEU A 82 -11.13 -18.11 6.68
CA LEU A 82 -10.78 -19.48 7.10
C LEU A 82 -11.39 -19.86 8.46
N LYS A 83 -11.39 -18.93 9.44
CA LYS A 83 -12.05 -19.15 10.74
C LYS A 83 -13.56 -19.31 10.60
N ALA A 84 -14.17 -18.67 9.61
CA ALA A 84 -15.57 -18.82 9.26
C ALA A 84 -15.87 -20.06 8.40
N GLY A 85 -14.87 -20.92 8.11
CA GLY A 85 -15.04 -22.11 7.28
C GLY A 85 -15.17 -21.86 5.78
N ARG A 86 -14.86 -20.64 5.32
CA ARG A 86 -14.92 -20.25 3.90
C ARG A 86 -13.53 -20.33 3.25
N ALA A 87 -13.51 -20.70 1.97
CA ALA A 87 -12.30 -20.77 1.15
C ALA A 87 -12.01 -19.48 0.35
N SER A 88 -12.98 -18.55 0.31
CA SER A 88 -12.90 -17.27 -0.39
C SER A 88 -13.12 -16.11 0.58
N ILE A 89 -12.40 -15.02 0.37
CA ILE A 89 -12.53 -13.79 1.15
C ILE A 89 -13.69 -12.96 0.61
N GLU A 90 -14.55 -12.48 1.50
CA GLU A 90 -15.69 -11.63 1.17
C GLU A 90 -15.49 -10.19 1.70
N THR A 91 -16.28 -9.25 1.21
CA THR A 91 -16.21 -7.83 1.63
C THR A 91 -16.33 -7.67 3.15
N GLN A 92 -17.16 -8.48 3.80
CA GLN A 92 -17.35 -8.45 5.26
C GLN A 92 -16.07 -8.79 6.05
N ASP A 93 -15.21 -9.66 5.52
CA ASP A 93 -13.95 -10.03 6.18
C ASP A 93 -13.00 -8.84 6.24
N PHE A 94 -12.96 -8.03 5.19
CA PHE A 94 -12.17 -6.80 5.13
C PHE A 94 -12.69 -5.77 6.14
N SER A 95 -14.00 -5.53 6.16
CA SER A 95 -14.63 -4.61 7.12
C SER A 95 -14.37 -5.02 8.58
N ALA A 96 -14.36 -6.33 8.86
CA ALA A 96 -14.10 -6.85 10.19
C ALA A 96 -12.65 -6.62 10.68
N VAL A 97 -11.68 -6.50 9.76
CA VAL A 97 -10.26 -6.36 10.14
C VAL A 97 -9.68 -4.97 9.88
N ALA A 98 -10.39 -4.13 9.10
CA ALA A 98 -9.90 -2.81 8.69
C ALA A 98 -9.61 -1.89 9.88
N SER A 99 -10.42 -1.96 10.95
CA SER A 99 -10.22 -1.17 12.17
C SER A 99 -8.95 -1.51 12.94
N ASP A 100 -8.46 -2.75 12.80
CA ASP A 100 -7.34 -3.25 13.58
C ASP A 100 -5.99 -2.91 12.96
N ILE A 101 -5.98 -2.52 11.68
CA ILE A 101 -4.74 -2.25 10.93
C ILE A 101 -4.60 -0.75 10.78
N GLN A 102 -3.54 -0.22 11.39
CA GLN A 102 -3.16 1.17 11.17
C GLN A 102 -2.26 1.28 9.93
N PRO A 103 -2.38 2.37 9.13
CA PRO A 103 -1.44 2.64 8.06
C PRO A 103 0.00 2.70 8.59
N SER A 104 0.94 2.06 7.88
CA SER A 104 2.35 2.07 8.30
C SER A 104 3.04 3.41 8.07
N VAL A 105 2.54 4.21 7.12
CA VAL A 105 3.04 5.56 6.85
C VAL A 105 2.12 6.58 7.53
N GLY A 106 2.65 7.24 8.55
CA GLY A 106 1.90 8.22 9.35
C GLY A 106 1.66 9.53 8.60
N HIS A 107 0.74 10.35 9.12
CA HIS A 107 0.46 11.67 8.54
C HIS A 107 1.69 12.59 8.50
N LEU A 108 2.52 12.56 9.55
CA LEU A 108 3.76 13.34 9.60
C LEU A 108 4.77 12.88 8.55
N ASP A 109 4.88 11.57 8.32
CA ASP A 109 5.75 11.03 7.27
C ASP A 109 5.29 11.47 5.89
N LEU A 110 3.98 11.47 5.62
CA LEU A 110 3.42 11.96 4.36
C LEU A 110 3.79 13.42 4.10
N LEU A 111 3.65 14.29 5.10
CA LEU A 111 4.01 15.71 4.98
C LEU A 111 5.52 15.88 4.74
N ARG A 112 6.35 15.07 5.42
CA ARG A 112 7.81 15.04 5.19
C ARG A 112 8.12 14.67 3.73
N TYR A 113 7.52 13.59 3.23
CA TYR A 113 7.80 13.09 1.88
C TYR A 113 7.30 14.02 0.77
N GLN A 114 6.20 14.75 0.98
CA GLN A 114 5.68 15.71 0.01
C GLN A 114 6.68 16.80 -0.39
N GLN A 115 7.67 17.10 0.47
CA GLN A 115 8.73 18.06 0.15
C GLN A 115 9.60 17.62 -1.04
N PHE A 116 9.68 16.31 -1.30
CA PHE A 116 10.47 15.70 -2.38
C PHE A 116 9.68 15.47 -3.66
N ARG A 117 8.42 15.92 -3.74
CA ARG A 117 7.55 15.77 -4.93
C ARG A 117 7.96 16.65 -6.13
N ARG A 118 9.03 17.45 -6.00
CA ARG A 118 9.46 18.42 -7.02
C ARG A 118 10.10 17.76 -8.24
#